data_AF-A0A4R5A4F9-F1
#
_entry.id   AF-A0A4R5A4F9-F1
#
_cell.length_a   1.000
_cell.length_b   1.000
_cell.length_c   1.000
_cell.angle_alpha   90.00
_cell.angle_beta   90.00
_cell.angle_gamma   90.00
#
_symmetry.space_group_name_H-M   'P 1'
#
loop_
_entity.id
_entity.type
_entity.pdbx_description
1 polymer ?
#
loop_
_entity_poly.entity_id
_entity_poly.type
_entity_poly.pdbx_seq_one_letter_code
_entity_poly.pdbx_strand_id
1 'polypeptide(L)'
;MVLGPALSGELVRGAAVLVGACVRPVLSRVTDTTTGDVRTVTIACGATREAVCPSCAERARRLRMQQCREGWHLDTEPELAGPDATEGDDETPTVDDEDDATERRVRSTRRREDVPDLPRLPVSGHTVGRTFDAPDGKTYRPSMFLTLTMPSYGRVTDEGVPVDPDRYDYRRAALDAMHFPKLVDRFWQNLRRATGYNVQYFAAVEPQQRLAPHLHAAIRGAIPRKLIKQVVAATYHQVWWPGINHVHHYRDGWPAWDEEQGGYVDDGGWMLPTWDEAMDYVDNGDGLDLGEEPEPVHVLRFGVQVDLQGILAGTPAADRRVGYLTKYLTKSIAEPLDIDDPNRISAARRAHIDRLAEEVRWLPCSPTCANWLRYGTQPKNAKPGMEPGRCTSKAHDRDHLGLGGRRVLVSRKWTGKTLTEHRADRAAVVRAVLAEAGIEMDDHDQLSATATAPDGKARYIWTPVRPGDPDAPSYVWAVAKSIAQRRRWREQYDAAKQATGPPSSDVSATDPSSPEGTPPCPTT
;
A
#
# COMPACT_ATOMS: atom_id res chain seq x y z
N MET A 1 -9.48 39.72 -36.39
CA MET A 1 -9.88 38.83 -35.30
C MET A 1 -8.63 38.08 -34.85
N VAL A 2 -7.92 38.58 -33.84
CA VAL A 2 -6.73 37.90 -33.30
C VAL A 2 -7.26 36.72 -32.51
N LEU A 3 -7.19 35.52 -33.09
CA LEU A 3 -7.41 34.27 -32.37
C LEU A 3 -6.35 34.25 -31.26
N GLY A 4 -6.79 34.39 -29.99
CA GLY A 4 -5.91 34.19 -28.85
C GLY A 4 -5.24 32.81 -28.94
N PRO A 5 -4.05 32.62 -28.37
CA PRO A 5 -3.33 31.37 -28.49
C PRO A 5 -4.22 30.22 -28.00
N ALA A 6 -4.42 29.21 -28.85
CA ALA A 6 -5.18 28.03 -28.48
C ALA A 6 -4.54 27.42 -27.22
N LEU A 7 -5.35 27.22 -26.17
CA LEU A 7 -4.90 26.61 -24.93
C LEU A 7 -4.43 25.18 -25.22
N SER A 8 -3.12 24.97 -25.23
CA SER A 8 -2.54 23.65 -25.43
C SER A 8 -2.81 22.75 -24.22
N GLY A 9 -2.83 21.43 -24.44
CA GLY A 9 -2.99 20.47 -23.35
C GLY A 9 -1.90 20.59 -22.28
N GLU A 10 -0.69 20.97 -22.67
CA GLU A 10 0.44 21.19 -21.75
C GLU A 10 0.23 22.42 -20.87
N LEU A 11 -0.21 23.56 -21.43
CA LEU A 11 -0.50 24.77 -20.67
C LEU A 11 -1.60 24.54 -19.64
N VAL A 12 -2.69 23.88 -20.04
CA VAL A 12 -3.81 23.59 -19.13
C VAL A 12 -3.41 22.57 -18.06
N ARG A 13 -2.55 21.59 -18.40
CA ARG A 13 -1.94 20.68 -17.42
C ARG A 13 -1.10 21.43 -16.40
N GLY A 14 -0.22 22.33 -16.84
CA GLY A 14 0.61 23.17 -15.96
C GLY A 14 -0.24 24.04 -15.04
N ALA A 15 -1.26 24.71 -15.58
CA ALA A 15 -2.20 25.53 -14.80
C ALA A 15 -2.96 24.69 -13.75
N ALA A 16 -3.38 23.47 -14.09
CA ALA A 16 -4.02 22.55 -13.15
C ALA A 16 -3.09 22.14 -12.00
N VAL A 17 -1.80 21.88 -12.27
CA VAL A 17 -0.82 21.61 -11.22
C VAL A 17 -0.68 22.82 -10.29
N LEU A 18 -0.53 24.04 -10.83
CA LEU A 18 -0.36 25.26 -10.04
C LEU A 18 -1.51 25.52 -9.06
N VAL A 19 -2.76 25.25 -9.45
CA VAL A 19 -3.93 25.44 -8.56
C VAL A 19 -4.30 24.19 -7.76
N GLY A 20 -3.56 23.08 -7.93
CA GLY A 20 -3.86 21.80 -7.29
C GLY A 20 -5.16 21.13 -7.80
N ALA A 21 -5.53 21.33 -9.07
CA ALA A 21 -6.63 20.66 -9.75
C ALA A 21 -6.17 19.34 -10.40
N CYS A 22 -7.11 18.42 -10.62
CA CYS A 22 -6.83 17.15 -11.28
C CYS A 22 -6.37 17.37 -12.74
N VAL A 23 -5.22 16.79 -13.13
CA VAL A 23 -4.71 16.90 -14.50
C VAL A 23 -5.28 15.84 -15.44
N ARG A 24 -5.95 14.81 -14.92
CA ARG A 24 -6.52 13.71 -15.70
C ARG A 24 -7.93 13.36 -15.24
N PRO A 25 -8.86 14.33 -15.18
CA PRO A 25 -10.20 14.06 -14.69
C PRO A 25 -10.90 12.96 -15.51
N VAL A 26 -11.62 12.09 -14.82
CA VAL A 26 -12.49 11.09 -15.43
C VAL A 26 -13.81 11.76 -15.75
N LEU A 27 -14.32 11.53 -16.95
CA LEU A 27 -15.58 12.08 -17.40
C LEU A 27 -16.70 11.06 -17.19
N SER A 28 -17.77 11.50 -16.56
CA SER A 28 -19.00 10.73 -16.46
C SER A 28 -20.17 11.58 -16.89
N ARG A 29 -21.10 10.97 -17.62
CA ARG A 29 -22.41 11.53 -17.90
C ARG A 29 -23.34 11.13 -16.76
N VAL A 30 -24.11 12.08 -16.26
CA VAL A 30 -25.13 11.86 -15.24
C VAL A 30 -26.47 12.25 -15.84
N THR A 31 -27.38 11.30 -15.85
CA THR A 31 -28.76 11.50 -16.28
C THR A 31 -29.67 11.49 -15.05
N ASP A 32 -30.39 12.59 -14.82
CA ASP A 32 -31.49 12.63 -13.83
C ASP A 32 -32.72 11.97 -14.47
N THR A 33 -33.15 10.84 -13.93
CA THR A 33 -34.29 10.06 -14.46
C THR A 33 -35.63 10.73 -14.20
N THR A 34 -35.70 11.69 -13.28
CA THR A 34 -36.92 12.43 -12.97
C THR A 34 -37.13 13.61 -13.92
N THR A 35 -36.06 14.33 -14.26
CA THR A 35 -36.16 15.51 -15.16
C THR A 35 -35.77 15.21 -16.61
N GLY A 36 -35.04 14.13 -16.85
CA GLY A 36 -34.41 13.82 -18.14
C GLY A 36 -33.11 14.61 -18.39
N ASP A 37 -32.67 15.45 -17.45
CA ASP A 37 -31.48 16.28 -17.63
C ASP A 37 -30.21 15.44 -17.70
N VAL A 38 -29.41 15.72 -18.72
CA VAL A 38 -28.12 15.06 -18.94
C VAL A 38 -27.01 16.08 -18.77
N ARG A 39 -26.05 15.79 -17.90
CA ARG A 39 -24.85 16.62 -17.72
C ARG A 39 -23.59 15.80 -17.66
N THR A 40 -22.51 16.32 -18.23
CA THR A 40 -21.16 15.72 -18.08
C THR A 40 -20.45 16.35 -16.90
N VAL A 41 -20.00 15.51 -15.97
CA VAL A 41 -19.26 15.92 -14.77
C VAL A 41 -17.81 15.42 -14.83
N THR A 42 -16.92 16.20 -14.22
CA THR A 42 -15.50 15.87 -14.10
C THR A 42 -15.20 15.33 -12.72
N ILE A 43 -14.71 14.10 -12.64
CA ILE A 43 -14.33 13.44 -11.39
C ILE A 43 -12.80 13.42 -11.28
N ALA A 44 -12.24 13.73 -10.12
CA ALA A 44 -10.80 13.58 -9.90
C ALA A 44 -10.35 12.12 -10.07
N CYS A 45 -9.21 11.87 -10.72
CA CYS A 45 -8.79 10.51 -11.06
C CYS A 45 -8.36 9.64 -9.87
N GLY A 46 -8.14 10.22 -8.68
CA GLY A 46 -7.71 9.46 -7.51
C GLY A 46 -6.30 8.86 -7.59
N ALA A 47 -5.53 9.16 -8.64
CA ALA A 47 -4.17 8.62 -8.79
C ALA A 47 -3.29 8.99 -7.59
N THR A 48 -2.68 7.97 -6.98
CA THR A 48 -1.76 8.14 -5.84
C THR A 48 -0.34 8.48 -6.29
N ARG A 49 0.01 8.23 -7.55
CA ARG A 49 1.33 8.47 -8.13
C ARG A 49 1.48 9.90 -8.65
N GLU A 50 2.54 10.58 -8.21
CA GLU A 50 2.80 11.97 -8.59
C GLU A 50 3.08 12.12 -10.09
N ALA A 51 3.83 11.18 -10.68
CA ALA A 51 4.07 11.14 -12.12
C ALA A 51 2.78 11.08 -12.96
N VAL A 52 1.72 10.46 -12.42
CA VAL A 52 0.41 10.35 -13.09
C VAL A 52 -0.44 11.60 -12.85
N CYS A 53 -0.58 12.04 -11.60
CA CYS A 53 -1.28 13.28 -11.25
C CYS A 53 -0.78 13.84 -9.91
N PRO A 54 0.04 14.91 -9.92
CA PRO A 54 0.60 15.50 -8.70
C PRO A 54 -0.48 15.96 -7.71
N SER A 55 -1.53 16.61 -8.21
CA SER A 55 -2.62 17.15 -7.39
C SER A 55 -3.48 16.08 -6.70
N CYS A 56 -3.70 14.94 -7.34
CA CYS A 56 -4.40 13.81 -6.72
C CYS A 56 -3.50 13.08 -5.72
N ALA A 57 -2.23 12.88 -6.10
CA ALA A 57 -1.23 12.24 -5.25
C ALA A 57 -1.03 13.01 -3.93
N GLU A 58 -0.90 14.33 -3.99
CA GLU A 58 -0.77 15.17 -2.79
C GLU A 58 -2.04 15.13 -1.90
N ARG A 59 -3.23 15.06 -2.49
CA ARG A 59 -4.48 14.88 -1.71
C ARG A 59 -4.51 13.53 -1.01
N ALA A 60 -4.14 12.45 -1.71
CA ALA A 60 -4.03 11.12 -1.12
C ALA A 60 -2.97 11.08 -0.01
N ARG A 61 -1.84 11.75 -0.21
CA ARG A 61 -0.78 11.89 0.79
C ARG A 61 -1.28 12.59 2.05
N ARG A 62 -1.97 13.73 1.92
CA ARG A 62 -2.57 14.45 3.07
C ARG A 62 -3.59 13.62 3.83
N LEU A 63 -4.45 12.88 3.12
CA LEU A 63 -5.40 11.96 3.73
C LEU A 63 -4.69 10.88 4.56
N ARG A 64 -3.61 10.29 4.03
CA ARG A 64 -2.80 9.31 4.77
C ARG A 64 -2.04 9.94 5.94
N MET A 65 -1.60 11.20 5.84
CA MET A 65 -0.97 11.90 6.97
C MET A 65 -1.94 12.09 8.12
N GLN A 66 -3.20 12.43 7.82
CA GLN A 66 -4.25 12.51 8.84
C GLN A 66 -4.49 11.15 9.49
N GLN A 67 -4.72 10.10 8.70
CA GLN A 67 -4.90 8.74 9.22
C GLN A 67 -3.72 8.31 10.12
N CYS A 68 -2.48 8.60 9.71
CA CYS A 68 -1.30 8.29 10.51
C CYS A 68 -1.30 9.05 11.85
N ARG A 69 -1.65 10.35 11.84
CA ARG A 69 -1.71 11.18 13.05
C ARG A 69 -2.78 10.71 14.03
N GLU A 70 -3.99 10.49 13.52
CA GLU A 70 -5.13 10.09 14.35
C GLU A 70 -4.87 8.77 15.08
N GLY A 71 -4.18 7.81 14.46
CA GLY A 71 -3.96 6.52 15.11
C GLY A 71 -2.68 6.39 15.96
N TRP A 72 -1.64 7.21 15.76
CA TRP A 72 -0.31 6.87 16.33
C TRP A 72 -0.24 6.96 17.85
N HIS A 73 -0.92 7.94 18.42
CA HIS A 73 -0.86 8.23 19.85
C HIS A 73 -2.23 8.13 20.51
N LEU A 74 -3.17 7.34 19.97
CA LEU A 74 -4.43 7.06 20.65
C LEU A 74 -4.19 6.60 22.08
N ASP A 75 -4.94 7.19 22.99
CA ASP A 75 -4.94 6.92 24.42
C ASP A 75 -6.16 6.10 24.86
N THR A 76 -7.15 5.97 23.98
CA THR A 76 -8.35 5.12 24.12
C THR A 76 -8.40 4.07 23.02
N GLU A 77 -9.10 2.96 23.30
CA GLU A 77 -9.31 1.93 22.29
C GLU A 77 -10.20 2.49 21.17
N PRO A 78 -9.82 2.32 19.89
CA PRO A 78 -10.63 2.80 18.80
C PRO A 78 -11.96 2.05 18.73
N GLU A 79 -13.04 2.77 18.46
CA GLU A 79 -14.33 2.17 18.14
C GLU A 79 -14.21 1.34 16.86
N LEU A 80 -14.68 0.09 16.90
CA LEU A 80 -14.64 -0.83 15.77
C LEU A 80 -16.05 -0.98 15.22
N ALA A 81 -16.23 -0.74 13.92
CA ALA A 81 -17.50 -0.98 13.26
C ALA A 81 -17.75 -2.51 13.11
N GLY A 82 -18.56 -3.09 13.99
CA GLY A 82 -19.19 -4.42 13.82
C GLY A 82 -18.37 -5.68 14.17
N PRO A 83 -19.03 -6.86 14.25
CA PRO A 83 -18.45 -8.13 14.73
C PRO A 83 -17.45 -8.81 13.78
N ASP A 84 -17.30 -8.32 12.54
CA ASP A 84 -16.23 -8.71 11.60
C ASP A 84 -14.83 -8.25 12.06
N ALA A 85 -14.73 -7.57 13.21
CA ALA A 85 -13.48 -7.15 13.84
C ALA A 85 -12.80 -8.24 14.72
N THR A 86 -13.23 -9.51 14.57
CA THR A 86 -12.55 -10.67 15.16
C THR A 86 -11.29 -11.03 14.36
N GLU A 87 -10.31 -11.61 15.06
CA GLU A 87 -8.93 -11.78 14.60
C GLU A 87 -8.81 -12.64 13.33
N GLY A 88 -8.79 -11.99 12.16
CA GLY A 88 -8.65 -12.64 10.87
C GLY A 88 -8.17 -11.65 9.82
N ASP A 89 -6.84 -11.61 9.67
CA ASP A 89 -6.05 -10.76 8.78
C ASP A 89 -6.11 -9.27 9.06
N ASP A 90 -4.96 -8.60 8.93
CA ASP A 90 -4.94 -7.17 8.71
C ASP A 90 -5.51 -6.92 7.30
N GLU A 91 -5.74 -5.67 6.90
CA GLU A 91 -6.25 -5.32 5.57
C GLU A 91 -5.23 -5.67 4.45
N THR A 92 -4.33 -6.63 4.66
CA THR A 92 -3.47 -7.33 3.71
C THR A 92 -4.26 -8.48 3.10
N PRO A 93 -4.94 -8.31 1.95
CA PRO A 93 -5.08 -9.46 1.07
C PRO A 93 -3.64 -9.86 0.73
N THR A 94 -3.20 -11.01 1.23
CA THR A 94 -2.10 -11.72 0.60
C THR A 94 -2.52 -11.84 -0.87
N VAL A 95 -1.73 -11.24 -1.75
CA VAL A 95 -1.79 -11.66 -3.15
C VAL A 95 -1.37 -13.12 -3.08
N ASP A 96 -2.29 -14.02 -3.44
CA ASP A 96 -2.13 -15.48 -3.58
C ASP A 96 -2.71 -16.43 -2.52
N ASP A 97 -3.58 -16.01 -1.59
CA ASP A 97 -4.41 -16.98 -0.82
C ASP A 97 -5.89 -16.93 -1.27
N GLU A 98 -6.14 -16.88 -2.58
CA GLU A 98 -7.36 -17.51 -3.12
C GLU A 98 -7.12 -19.03 -3.14
N ASP A 99 -7.02 -19.62 -1.94
CA ASP A 99 -7.27 -21.03 -1.77
C ASP A 99 -8.80 -21.19 -1.87
N ASP A 100 -9.23 -21.62 -3.06
CA ASP A 100 -10.54 -22.22 -3.25
C ASP A 100 -10.73 -23.32 -2.18
N ALA A 101 -11.97 -23.58 -1.78
CA ALA A 101 -12.33 -24.39 -0.61
C ALA A 101 -12.05 -25.91 -0.76
N THR A 102 -10.93 -26.28 -1.34
CA THR A 102 -10.31 -27.61 -1.30
C THR A 102 -9.35 -27.70 -0.11
N GLU A 103 -9.06 -28.92 0.35
CA GLU A 103 -8.24 -29.18 1.54
C GLU A 103 -6.92 -28.41 1.48
N ARG A 104 -6.79 -27.38 2.33
CA ARG A 104 -5.60 -26.54 2.45
C ARG A 104 -4.37 -27.43 2.61
N ARG A 105 -3.42 -27.38 1.65
CA ARG A 105 -2.15 -28.11 1.73
C ARG A 105 -1.36 -27.63 2.95
N VAL A 106 -1.39 -28.40 4.05
CA VAL A 106 -0.68 -28.06 5.31
C VAL A 106 0.66 -28.79 5.35
N ARG A 107 1.74 -28.07 5.03
CA ARG A 107 3.11 -28.55 5.28
C ARG A 107 3.51 -28.28 6.72
N SER A 108 3.93 -29.32 7.44
CA SER A 108 4.62 -29.17 8.72
C SER A 108 6.00 -28.57 8.47
N THR A 109 6.11 -27.24 8.46
CA THR A 109 7.42 -26.58 8.36
C THR A 109 8.09 -26.60 9.72
N ARG A 110 9.11 -27.46 9.89
CA ARG A 110 9.89 -27.52 11.13
C ARG A 110 10.43 -26.12 11.43
N ARG A 111 10.25 -25.65 12.66
CA ARG A 111 10.85 -24.38 13.11
C ARG A 111 12.37 -24.50 12.95
N ARG A 112 13.01 -23.49 12.37
CA ARG A 112 14.47 -23.49 12.27
C ARG A 112 15.08 -23.40 13.66
N GLU A 113 16.19 -24.10 13.89
CA GLU A 113 16.89 -24.12 15.18
C GLU A 113 17.88 -22.94 15.31
N ASP A 114 18.24 -22.32 14.19
CA ASP A 114 19.19 -21.20 14.09
C ASP A 114 18.54 -19.81 14.36
N VAL A 115 17.47 -19.77 15.15
CA VAL A 115 16.75 -18.56 15.52
C VAL A 115 16.46 -18.52 17.02
N PRO A 116 16.53 -17.33 17.66
CA PRO A 116 16.24 -17.23 19.09
C PRO A 116 14.77 -17.54 19.39
N ASP A 117 14.53 -18.10 20.57
CA ASP A 117 13.18 -18.27 21.10
C ASP A 117 12.54 -16.92 21.41
N LEU A 118 11.23 -16.84 21.22
CA LEU A 118 10.43 -15.66 21.55
C LEU A 118 9.58 -15.93 22.79
N PRO A 119 9.39 -14.92 23.65
CA PRO A 119 8.38 -15.00 24.70
C PRO A 119 7.02 -15.34 24.11
N ARG A 120 6.24 -16.14 24.85
CA ARG A 120 4.84 -16.42 24.53
C ARG A 120 3.98 -15.87 25.65
N LEU A 121 3.46 -14.67 25.45
CA LEU A 121 2.57 -14.01 26.40
C LEU A 121 1.11 -14.28 26.02
N PRO A 122 0.18 -14.32 26.99
CA PRO A 122 -1.25 -14.36 26.68
C PRO A 122 -1.64 -13.21 25.77
N VAL A 123 -2.32 -13.50 24.66
CA VAL A 123 -2.76 -12.49 23.70
C VAL A 123 -3.99 -11.79 24.26
N SER A 124 -3.97 -10.47 24.24
CA SER A 124 -5.09 -9.62 24.63
C SER A 124 -5.46 -8.66 23.50
N GLY A 125 -6.76 -8.39 23.36
CA GLY A 125 -7.30 -7.62 22.24
C GLY A 125 -7.04 -6.11 22.29
N HIS A 126 -6.43 -5.61 23.36
CA HIS A 126 -6.15 -4.18 23.51
C HIS A 126 -5.08 -3.71 22.52
N THR A 127 -5.25 -2.49 22.03
CA THR A 127 -4.39 -1.87 21.01
C THR A 127 -3.57 -0.72 21.56
N VAL A 128 -3.98 -0.15 22.70
CA VAL A 128 -3.34 1.02 23.30
C VAL A 128 -2.14 0.61 24.15
N GLY A 129 -0.98 1.23 23.91
CA GLY A 129 0.26 0.94 24.66
C GLY A 129 0.24 1.49 26.09
N ARG A 130 1.11 0.98 26.97
CA ARG A 130 1.16 1.37 28.40
C ARG A 130 1.52 2.85 28.63
N THR A 131 1.06 3.42 29.72
CA THR A 131 1.49 4.73 30.24
C THR A 131 2.71 4.61 31.14
N PHE A 132 3.44 5.72 31.29
CA PHE A 132 4.59 5.86 32.16
C PHE A 132 4.49 7.18 32.92
N ASP A 133 4.82 7.16 34.20
CA ASP A 133 4.86 8.36 35.03
C ASP A 133 6.28 8.90 35.10
N ALA A 134 6.44 10.18 34.75
CA ALA A 134 7.70 10.89 34.90
C ALA A 134 7.87 11.37 36.36
N PRO A 135 9.12 11.58 36.83
CA PRO A 135 9.38 12.14 38.16
C PRO A 135 8.76 13.53 38.41
N ASP A 136 8.40 14.26 37.36
CA ASP A 136 7.69 15.55 37.44
C ASP A 136 6.17 15.40 37.59
N GLY A 137 5.67 14.18 37.79
CA GLY A 137 4.25 13.86 37.97
C GLY A 137 3.45 13.77 36.67
N LYS A 138 4.10 13.92 35.50
CA LYS A 138 3.41 13.81 34.20
C LYS A 138 3.33 12.36 33.75
N THR A 139 2.11 11.91 33.46
CA THR A 139 1.87 10.65 32.77
C THR A 139 2.01 10.85 31.27
N TYR A 140 2.81 10.02 30.60
CA TYR A 140 2.97 10.03 29.15
C TYR A 140 2.78 8.63 28.56
N ARG A 141 2.30 8.58 27.31
CA ARG A 141 2.10 7.35 26.53
C ARG A 141 3.01 7.39 25.30
N PRO A 142 4.26 6.89 25.41
CA PRO A 142 5.20 6.92 24.30
C PRO A 142 4.80 5.91 23.23
N SER A 143 4.99 6.31 21.98
CA SER A 143 4.93 5.42 20.81
C SER A 143 6.33 5.27 20.21
N MET A 144 6.47 4.40 19.21
CA MET A 144 7.76 4.13 18.61
C MET A 144 7.78 4.41 17.11
N PHE A 145 8.96 4.75 16.61
CA PHE A 145 9.30 4.69 15.19
C PHE A 145 10.38 3.63 14.98
N LEU A 146 10.10 2.69 14.10
CA LEU A 146 10.95 1.55 13.77
C LEU A 146 11.40 1.64 12.32
N THR A 147 12.68 1.34 12.07
CA THR A 147 13.18 1.03 10.72
C THR A 147 13.79 -0.36 10.70
N LEU A 148 13.35 -1.20 9.77
CA LEU A 148 13.93 -2.51 9.46
C LEU A 148 14.47 -2.51 8.03
N THR A 149 15.61 -3.14 7.85
CA THR A 149 16.36 -3.13 6.58
C THR A 149 16.68 -4.57 6.17
N MET A 150 16.50 -4.91 4.90
CA MET A 150 16.99 -6.17 4.34
C MET A 150 18.53 -6.25 4.40
N PRO A 151 19.16 -7.45 4.34
CA PRO A 151 20.61 -7.59 4.35
C PRO A 151 21.30 -6.87 3.18
N SER A 152 22.64 -6.92 3.18
CA SER A 152 23.43 -6.48 2.03
C SER A 152 23.55 -7.62 1.01
N TYR A 153 23.58 -7.26 -0.27
CA TYR A 153 23.78 -8.20 -1.39
C TYR A 153 25.14 -8.00 -2.07
N GLY A 154 25.96 -7.09 -1.55
CA GLY A 154 27.26 -6.71 -2.10
C GLY A 154 27.64 -5.30 -1.67
N ARG A 155 28.91 -4.94 -1.84
CA ARG A 155 29.38 -3.58 -1.52
C ARG A 155 28.83 -2.60 -2.54
N VAL A 156 28.35 -1.45 -2.07
CA VAL A 156 27.84 -0.35 -2.91
C VAL A 156 28.65 0.93 -2.69
N THR A 157 28.63 1.83 -3.67
CA THR A 157 29.13 3.20 -3.58
C THR A 157 28.18 4.07 -2.75
N ASP A 158 28.57 5.33 -2.52
CA ASP A 158 27.72 6.34 -1.89
C ASP A 158 26.49 6.71 -2.72
N GLU A 159 26.41 6.34 -4.01
CA GLU A 159 25.20 6.46 -4.83
C GLU A 159 24.29 5.21 -4.68
N GLY A 160 24.72 4.22 -3.89
CA GLY A 160 24.05 2.93 -3.74
C GLY A 160 24.16 2.01 -4.97
N VAL A 161 25.13 2.26 -5.85
CA VAL A 161 25.44 1.40 -7.01
C VAL A 161 26.44 0.34 -6.58
N PRO A 162 26.31 -0.93 -6.99
CA PRO A 162 27.32 -1.95 -6.69
C PRO A 162 28.72 -1.54 -7.14
N VAL A 163 29.70 -1.69 -6.26
CA VAL A 163 31.12 -1.46 -6.58
C VAL A 163 31.59 -2.46 -7.64
N ASP A 164 31.09 -3.69 -7.55
CA ASP A 164 31.29 -4.77 -8.52
C ASP A 164 29.91 -5.36 -8.85
N PRO A 165 29.30 -4.97 -10.00
CA PRO A 165 28.00 -5.50 -10.41
C PRO A 165 28.00 -7.01 -10.65
N ASP A 166 29.11 -7.62 -11.07
CA ASP A 166 29.16 -9.05 -11.38
C ASP A 166 29.17 -9.90 -10.10
N ARG A 167 29.66 -9.34 -9.00
CA ARG A 167 29.63 -9.98 -7.67
C ARG A 167 28.42 -9.60 -6.80
N TYR A 168 27.57 -8.70 -7.27
CA TYR A 168 26.37 -8.31 -6.53
C TYR A 168 25.30 -9.40 -6.69
N ASP A 169 24.75 -9.88 -5.58
CA ASP A 169 23.75 -10.94 -5.57
C ASP A 169 22.35 -10.39 -5.92
N TYR A 170 22.16 -10.06 -7.20
CA TYR A 170 20.89 -9.54 -7.72
C TYR A 170 19.75 -10.54 -7.61
N ARG A 171 20.05 -11.83 -7.73
CA ARG A 171 19.06 -12.90 -7.63
C ARG A 171 18.45 -12.92 -6.23
N ARG A 172 19.28 -12.92 -5.19
CA ARG A 172 18.81 -12.81 -3.81
C ARG A 172 18.10 -11.49 -3.56
N ALA A 173 18.63 -10.38 -4.07
CA ALA A 173 18.00 -9.07 -3.93
C ALA A 173 16.57 -9.04 -4.50
N ALA A 174 16.35 -9.68 -5.66
CA ALA A 174 15.06 -9.78 -6.32
C ALA A 174 14.09 -10.69 -5.54
N LEU A 175 14.52 -11.88 -5.11
CA LEU A 175 13.70 -12.79 -4.30
C LEU A 175 13.33 -12.17 -2.94
N ASP A 176 14.29 -11.51 -2.29
CA ASP A 176 14.06 -10.78 -1.05
C ASP A 176 13.03 -9.66 -1.24
N ALA A 177 13.06 -8.94 -2.37
CA ALA A 177 12.07 -7.93 -2.69
C ALA A 177 10.67 -8.51 -2.94
N MET A 178 10.56 -9.59 -3.73
CA MET A 178 9.30 -10.27 -4.04
C MET A 178 8.57 -10.79 -2.81
N HIS A 179 9.32 -11.33 -1.85
CA HIS A 179 8.74 -11.94 -0.65
C HIS A 179 8.84 -11.05 0.59
N PHE A 180 9.34 -9.82 0.46
CA PHE A 180 9.44 -8.87 1.57
C PHE A 180 8.13 -8.68 2.35
N PRO A 181 6.94 -8.54 1.70
CA PRO A 181 5.68 -8.41 2.43
C PRO A 181 5.43 -9.58 3.38
N LYS A 182 5.72 -10.81 2.94
CA LYS A 182 5.55 -12.02 3.76
C LYS A 182 6.46 -12.00 4.99
N LEU A 183 7.69 -11.48 4.86
CA LEU A 183 8.60 -11.30 6.01
C LEU A 183 8.07 -10.24 7.00
N VAL A 184 7.52 -9.14 6.49
CA VAL A 184 6.90 -8.08 7.31
C VAL A 184 5.67 -8.59 8.06
N ASP A 185 4.82 -9.40 7.43
CA ASP A 185 3.65 -10.00 8.08
C ASP A 185 4.08 -10.93 9.22
N ARG A 186 5.11 -11.76 9.00
CA ARG A 186 5.70 -12.61 10.05
C ARG A 186 6.28 -11.78 11.19
N PHE A 187 6.89 -10.64 10.90
CA PHE A 187 7.39 -9.73 11.94
C PHE A 187 6.26 -9.24 12.86
N TRP A 188 5.16 -8.75 12.30
CA TRP A 188 4.03 -8.27 13.10
C TRP A 188 3.35 -9.38 13.90
N GLN A 189 3.19 -10.57 13.30
CA GLN A 189 2.68 -11.75 14.00
C GLN A 189 3.56 -12.14 15.19
N ASN A 190 4.88 -12.21 14.99
CA ASN A 190 5.84 -12.52 16.03
C ASN A 190 5.86 -11.45 17.12
N LEU A 191 5.79 -10.17 16.73
CA LEU A 191 5.79 -9.06 17.68
C LEU A 191 4.55 -9.10 18.58
N ARG A 192 3.35 -9.29 18.02
CA ARG A 192 2.09 -9.42 18.78
C ARG A 192 2.12 -10.60 19.75
N ARG A 193 2.62 -11.75 19.32
CA ARG A 193 2.79 -12.95 20.18
C ARG A 193 3.79 -12.69 21.31
N ALA A 194 4.88 -11.99 21.01
CA ALA A 194 5.94 -11.71 21.96
C ALA A 194 5.57 -10.61 22.98
N THR A 195 4.68 -9.69 22.62
CA THR A 195 4.23 -8.60 23.50
C THR A 195 2.92 -8.90 24.23
N GLY A 196 2.11 -9.84 23.74
CA GLY A 196 0.82 -10.20 24.34
C GLY A 196 -0.29 -9.16 24.12
N TYR A 197 -0.09 -8.17 23.24
CA TYR A 197 -1.12 -7.20 22.89
C TYR A 197 -1.18 -6.97 21.38
N ASN A 198 -2.32 -6.47 20.92
CA ASN A 198 -2.60 -6.30 19.51
C ASN A 198 -1.90 -5.05 18.95
N VAL A 199 -0.59 -5.17 18.71
CA VAL A 199 0.27 -4.11 18.17
C VAL A 199 -0.32 -3.52 16.88
N GLN A 200 -0.56 -2.21 16.92
CA GLN A 200 -1.03 -1.44 15.78
C GLN A 200 0.10 -0.62 15.17
N TYR A 201 0.08 -0.46 13.85
CA TYR A 201 1.11 0.23 13.11
C TYR A 201 0.58 0.98 11.89
N PHE A 202 1.30 2.04 11.54
CA PHE A 202 1.26 2.67 10.23
C PHE A 202 2.66 2.61 9.65
N ALA A 203 2.84 1.91 8.54
CA ALA A 203 4.14 1.64 7.96
C ALA A 203 4.19 1.98 6.47
N ALA A 204 5.42 2.22 6.00
CA ALA A 204 5.74 2.45 4.62
C ALA A 204 6.90 1.56 4.19
N VAL A 205 6.80 1.03 2.98
CA VAL A 205 7.88 0.28 2.33
C VAL A 205 8.61 1.21 1.37
N GLU A 206 9.92 1.27 1.53
CA GLU A 206 10.81 2.15 0.78
C GLU A 206 12.02 1.33 0.24
N PRO A 207 12.53 1.62 -0.96
CA PRO A 207 13.85 1.16 -1.35
C PRO A 207 14.93 1.97 -0.64
N GLN A 208 15.91 1.31 -0.03
CA GLN A 208 17.12 2.02 0.39
C GLN A 208 17.81 2.64 -0.82
N GLN A 209 18.80 3.48 -0.55
CA GLN A 209 19.79 3.87 -1.52
C GLN A 209 20.34 2.68 -2.33
N ARG A 210 20.51 1.45 -1.80
CA ARG A 210 20.91 0.27 -2.61
C ARG A 210 19.76 -0.55 -3.22
N LEU A 211 18.56 0.02 -3.33
CA LEU A 211 17.31 -0.62 -3.77
C LEU A 211 16.76 -1.74 -2.87
N ALA A 212 17.52 -2.17 -1.85
CA ALA A 212 17.05 -3.15 -0.87
C ALA A 212 15.80 -2.64 -0.11
N PRO A 213 14.76 -3.46 0.08
CA PRO A 213 13.55 -3.05 0.79
C PRO A 213 13.79 -2.66 2.26
N HIS A 214 13.14 -1.57 2.67
CA HIS A 214 13.09 -1.05 4.03
C HIS A 214 11.64 -0.93 4.48
N LEU A 215 11.40 -1.26 5.75
CA LEU A 215 10.15 -0.98 6.44
C LEU A 215 10.39 0.17 7.42
N HIS A 216 9.66 1.26 7.25
CA HIS A 216 9.52 2.29 8.27
C HIS A 216 8.15 2.19 8.91
N ALA A 217 8.06 2.15 10.23
CA ALA A 217 6.80 1.96 10.92
C ALA A 217 6.65 2.89 12.13
N ALA A 218 5.56 3.65 12.15
CA ALA A 218 4.96 4.15 13.38
C ALA A 218 4.27 2.99 14.09
N ILE A 219 4.61 2.74 15.35
CA ILE A 219 4.01 1.70 16.19
C ILE A 219 3.34 2.38 17.39
N ARG A 220 2.09 2.03 17.68
CA ARG A 220 1.40 2.51 18.87
C ARG A 220 1.93 1.81 20.11
N GLY A 221 2.35 2.61 21.10
CA GLY A 221 2.89 2.12 22.35
C GLY A 221 4.40 1.88 22.34
N ALA A 222 4.95 1.63 23.52
CA ALA A 222 6.37 1.37 23.72
C ALA A 222 6.63 -0.11 24.03
N ILE A 223 7.53 -0.69 23.25
CA ILE A 223 7.97 -2.08 23.35
C ILE A 223 9.47 -2.06 23.70
N PRO A 224 9.95 -2.90 24.64
CA PRO A 224 11.37 -2.95 24.99
C PRO A 224 12.26 -3.18 23.75
N ARG A 225 13.28 -2.33 23.57
CA ARG A 225 14.19 -2.41 22.41
C ARG A 225 14.85 -3.78 22.27
N LYS A 226 15.18 -4.42 23.40
CA LYS A 226 15.75 -5.78 23.43
C LYS A 226 14.78 -6.81 22.84
N LEU A 227 13.49 -6.70 23.16
CA LEU A 227 12.45 -7.58 22.64
C LEU A 227 12.27 -7.39 21.13
N ILE A 228 12.22 -6.15 20.64
CA ILE A 228 12.12 -5.91 19.19
C ILE A 228 13.32 -6.53 18.46
N LYS A 229 14.56 -6.29 18.93
CA LYS A 229 15.76 -6.88 18.32
C LYS A 229 15.72 -8.40 18.32
N GLN A 230 15.22 -9.02 19.38
CA GLN A 230 15.02 -10.47 19.47
C GLN A 230 13.96 -10.96 18.47
N VAL A 231 12.83 -10.25 18.34
CA VAL A 231 11.78 -10.54 17.35
C VAL A 231 12.32 -10.43 15.92
N VAL A 232 13.09 -9.38 15.61
CA VAL A 232 13.73 -9.21 14.30
C VAL A 232 14.66 -10.39 14.00
N ALA A 233 15.53 -10.76 14.96
CA ALA A 233 16.45 -11.88 14.80
C ALA A 233 15.74 -13.24 14.67
N ALA A 234 14.57 -13.41 15.29
CA ALA A 234 13.76 -14.62 15.20
C ALA A 234 12.87 -14.68 13.95
N THR A 235 12.70 -13.57 13.22
CA THR A 235 11.76 -13.49 12.11
C THR A 235 12.41 -13.89 10.80
N TYR A 236 11.81 -14.89 10.15
CA TYR A 236 12.20 -15.38 8.84
C TYR A 236 10.96 -15.77 8.03
N HIS A 237 11.12 -15.85 6.71
CA HIS A 237 10.11 -16.44 5.82
C HIS A 237 10.79 -17.47 4.91
N GLN A 238 10.20 -18.67 4.81
CA GLN A 238 10.69 -19.75 3.96
C GLN A 238 9.77 -19.88 2.75
N VAL A 239 10.36 -19.89 1.56
CA VAL A 239 9.67 -20.10 0.30
C VAL A 239 9.84 -21.57 -0.07
N TRP A 240 8.77 -22.33 0.08
CA TRP A 240 8.72 -23.76 -0.22
C TRP A 240 8.04 -23.95 -1.55
N TRP A 241 8.82 -23.88 -2.63
CA TRP A 241 8.33 -23.95 -4.00
C TRP A 241 9.17 -24.95 -4.82
N PRO A 242 8.73 -25.32 -6.03
CA PRO A 242 9.57 -26.07 -6.96
C PRO A 242 10.88 -25.34 -7.25
N GLY A 243 11.91 -26.10 -7.63
CA GLY A 243 13.26 -25.59 -7.84
C GLY A 243 13.32 -24.51 -8.93
N ILE A 244 13.87 -23.34 -8.58
CA ILE A 244 14.03 -22.20 -9.50
C ILE A 244 15.48 -21.96 -9.93
N ASN A 245 16.39 -22.88 -9.59
CA ASN A 245 17.84 -22.71 -9.80
C ASN A 245 18.29 -23.12 -11.21
N HIS A 246 17.50 -23.93 -11.90
CA HIS A 246 17.79 -24.41 -13.25
C HIS A 246 16.66 -24.02 -14.18
N VAL A 247 16.99 -23.32 -15.26
CA VAL A 247 16.02 -23.00 -16.32
C VAL A 247 15.78 -24.28 -17.13
N HIS A 248 14.52 -24.58 -17.41
CA HIS A 248 14.18 -25.72 -18.25
C HIS A 248 14.64 -25.47 -19.68
N HIS A 249 15.30 -26.46 -20.28
CA HIS A 249 15.83 -26.37 -21.63
C HIS A 249 14.78 -26.82 -22.64
N TYR A 250 14.22 -25.87 -23.37
CA TYR A 250 13.33 -26.10 -24.50
C TYR A 250 14.10 -25.97 -25.82
N ARG A 251 13.75 -26.80 -26.81
CA ARG A 251 14.32 -26.81 -28.15
C ARG A 251 13.70 -25.74 -29.04
N ASP A 252 12.38 -25.60 -29.04
CA ASP A 252 11.62 -24.82 -30.03
C ASP A 252 10.89 -23.62 -29.39
N GLY A 253 11.52 -22.97 -28.41
CA GLY A 253 11.01 -21.74 -27.79
C GLY A 253 10.41 -21.97 -26.41
N TRP A 254 9.28 -21.32 -26.09
CA TRP A 254 8.58 -21.52 -24.81
C TRP A 254 7.49 -22.58 -24.95
N PRO A 255 7.07 -23.23 -23.84
CA PRO A 255 5.95 -24.16 -23.83
C PRO A 255 4.71 -23.58 -24.50
N ALA A 256 4.05 -24.40 -25.31
CA ALA A 256 2.81 -24.02 -25.98
C ALA A 256 1.60 -24.51 -25.19
N TRP A 257 0.50 -23.77 -25.24
CA TRP A 257 -0.78 -24.22 -24.72
C TRP A 257 -1.41 -25.24 -25.68
N ASP A 258 -1.73 -26.41 -25.15
CA ASP A 258 -2.48 -27.45 -25.86
C ASP A 258 -3.95 -27.39 -25.44
N GLU A 259 -4.84 -27.08 -26.40
CA GLU A 259 -6.27 -26.91 -26.15
C GLU A 259 -6.99 -28.24 -25.86
N GLU A 260 -6.47 -29.37 -26.34
CA GLU A 260 -7.08 -30.69 -26.13
C GLU A 260 -6.77 -31.20 -24.71
N GLN A 261 -5.53 -31.00 -24.28
CA GLN A 261 -5.05 -31.40 -22.96
C GLN A 261 -5.34 -30.36 -21.88
N GLY A 262 -5.65 -29.11 -22.27
CA GLY A 262 -5.97 -28.02 -21.35
C GLY A 262 -4.78 -27.55 -20.50
N GLY A 263 -3.56 -27.60 -21.06
CA GLY A 263 -2.34 -27.28 -20.33
C GLY A 263 -1.14 -26.99 -21.23
N TYR A 264 -0.02 -26.63 -20.62
CA TYR A 264 1.23 -26.36 -21.32
C TYR A 264 2.01 -27.66 -21.58
N VAL A 265 2.48 -27.81 -22.82
CA VAL A 265 3.30 -28.94 -23.27
C VAL A 265 4.72 -28.50 -23.65
N ASP A 266 5.68 -29.41 -23.48
CA ASP A 266 7.04 -29.25 -23.98
C ASP A 266 7.15 -29.48 -25.50
N ASP A 267 8.36 -29.39 -26.06
CA ASP A 267 8.58 -29.59 -27.51
C ASP A 267 8.24 -31.01 -27.99
N GLY A 268 8.19 -31.98 -27.08
CA GLY A 268 7.80 -33.36 -27.35
C GLY A 268 6.29 -33.59 -27.32
N GLY A 269 5.51 -32.57 -26.96
CA GLY A 269 4.06 -32.67 -26.74
C GLY A 269 3.69 -33.24 -25.38
N TRP A 270 4.66 -33.41 -24.46
CA TRP A 270 4.39 -33.89 -23.11
C TRP A 270 3.94 -32.75 -22.22
N MET A 271 2.85 -32.98 -21.49
CA MET A 271 2.36 -32.00 -20.51
C MET A 271 3.42 -31.73 -19.44
N LEU A 272 3.67 -30.46 -19.18
CA LEU A 272 4.49 -30.05 -18.05
C LEU A 272 3.80 -30.40 -16.72
N PRO A 273 4.54 -30.78 -15.67
CA PRO A 273 3.98 -30.97 -14.34
C PRO A 273 3.11 -29.78 -13.92
N THR A 274 1.92 -30.07 -13.41
CA THR A 274 1.06 -29.07 -12.78
C THR A 274 1.70 -28.51 -11.51
N TRP A 275 1.20 -27.38 -11.04
CA TRP A 275 1.67 -26.78 -9.78
C TRP A 275 1.58 -27.76 -8.60
N ASP A 276 0.45 -28.46 -8.47
CA ASP A 276 0.21 -29.36 -7.34
C ASP A 276 1.11 -30.60 -7.41
N GLU A 277 1.30 -31.19 -8.60
CA GLU A 277 2.26 -32.27 -8.80
C GLU A 277 3.68 -31.82 -8.45
N ALA A 278 4.12 -30.66 -8.95
CA ALA A 278 5.42 -30.10 -8.63
C ALA A 278 5.60 -29.85 -7.12
N MET A 279 4.54 -29.46 -6.42
CA MET A 279 4.54 -29.31 -4.97
C MET A 279 4.60 -30.66 -4.23
N ASP A 280 3.94 -31.70 -4.75
CA ASP A 280 4.06 -33.07 -4.22
C ASP A 280 5.51 -33.55 -4.23
N TYR A 281 6.25 -33.32 -5.33
CA TYR A 281 7.69 -33.64 -5.38
C TYR A 281 8.47 -32.95 -4.25
N VAL A 282 8.19 -31.67 -3.99
CA VAL A 282 8.86 -30.92 -2.90
C VAL A 282 8.42 -31.42 -1.52
N ASP A 283 7.15 -31.78 -1.35
CA ASP A 283 6.61 -32.30 -0.08
C ASP A 283 7.18 -33.67 0.28
N ASN A 284 7.30 -34.55 -0.73
CA ASN A 284 7.79 -35.91 -0.57
C ASN A 284 9.32 -36.01 -0.53
N GLY A 285 10.03 -34.95 -0.95
CA GLY A 285 11.49 -35.00 -1.13
C GLY A 285 11.90 -35.86 -2.32
N ASP A 286 11.04 -35.96 -3.33
CA ASP A 286 11.28 -36.78 -4.50
C ASP A 286 12.46 -36.21 -5.30
N GLY A 287 13.42 -37.08 -5.64
CA GLY A 287 14.66 -36.69 -6.33
C GLY A 287 15.81 -36.25 -5.41
N LEU A 288 15.63 -36.33 -4.09
CA LEU A 288 16.70 -36.17 -3.11
C LEU A 288 17.39 -37.51 -2.82
N ASP A 289 18.67 -37.45 -2.42
CA ASP A 289 19.39 -38.65 -1.99
C ASP A 289 18.85 -39.19 -0.66
N LEU A 290 19.04 -40.49 -0.40
CA LEU A 290 18.59 -41.12 0.85
C LEU A 290 19.18 -40.41 2.08
N GLY A 291 18.30 -39.78 2.87
CA GLY A 291 18.67 -39.06 4.10
C GLY A 291 18.76 -37.53 3.93
N GLU A 292 18.59 -37.00 2.73
CA GLU A 292 18.39 -35.57 2.52
C GLU A 292 16.94 -35.17 2.83
N GLU A 293 16.76 -34.05 3.52
CA GLU A 293 15.45 -33.45 3.75
C GLU A 293 15.21 -32.34 2.71
N PRO A 294 13.97 -32.14 2.25
CA PRO A 294 13.66 -31.03 1.34
C PRO A 294 14.01 -29.69 2.00
N GLU A 295 14.63 -28.80 1.22
CA GLU A 295 15.00 -27.45 1.65
C GLU A 295 14.14 -26.38 0.94
N PRO A 296 13.87 -25.24 1.60
CA PRO A 296 13.19 -24.13 0.94
C PRO A 296 14.08 -23.52 -0.14
N VAL A 297 13.49 -23.18 -1.29
CA VAL A 297 14.23 -22.55 -2.40
C VAL A 297 14.77 -21.16 -2.05
N HIS A 298 14.17 -20.52 -1.04
CA HIS A 298 14.65 -19.23 -0.53
C HIS A 298 14.26 -19.02 0.93
N VAL A 299 15.15 -18.38 1.70
CA VAL A 299 14.90 -17.99 3.10
C VAL A 299 15.23 -16.51 3.29
N LEU A 300 14.21 -15.73 3.64
CA LEU A 300 14.32 -14.31 3.92
C LEU A 300 14.57 -14.07 5.41
N ARG A 301 15.42 -13.10 5.72
CA ARG A 301 15.63 -12.54 7.06
C ARG A 301 15.89 -11.04 6.96
N PHE A 302 15.61 -10.30 8.01
CA PHE A 302 16.09 -8.92 8.12
C PHE A 302 17.61 -8.89 8.28
N GLY A 303 18.21 -7.78 7.87
CA GLY A 303 19.60 -7.47 8.20
C GLY A 303 19.77 -7.13 9.68
N VAL A 304 21.03 -6.98 10.10
CA VAL A 304 21.37 -6.66 11.51
C VAL A 304 21.01 -5.23 11.93
N GLN A 305 20.73 -4.36 10.98
CA GLN A 305 20.43 -2.95 11.23
C GLN A 305 18.97 -2.78 11.66
N VAL A 306 18.79 -2.24 12.86
CA VAL A 306 17.48 -1.93 13.45
C VAL A 306 17.57 -0.55 14.10
N ASP A 307 16.83 0.43 13.58
CA ASP A 307 16.72 1.77 14.18
C ASP A 307 15.40 1.91 14.96
N LEU A 308 15.49 2.42 16.19
CA LEU A 308 14.40 2.47 17.16
C LEU A 308 14.36 3.80 17.91
N GLN A 309 13.31 4.58 17.67
CA GLN A 309 13.12 5.89 18.27
C GLN A 309 11.84 5.92 19.10
N GLY A 310 11.92 6.48 20.31
CA GLY A 310 10.72 6.83 21.08
C GLY A 310 10.18 8.16 20.59
N ILE A 311 8.87 8.23 20.33
CA ILE A 311 8.19 9.41 19.81
C ILE A 311 7.03 9.75 20.75
N LEU A 312 6.95 11.03 21.12
CA LEU A 312 5.87 11.59 21.92
C LEU A 312 4.90 12.36 21.03
N ALA A 313 3.62 12.31 21.39
CA ALA A 313 2.55 13.06 20.73
C ALA A 313 2.82 14.57 20.77
N GLY A 314 2.34 15.29 19.77
CA GLY A 314 2.46 16.76 19.70
C GLY A 314 3.88 17.30 19.50
N THR A 315 4.88 16.45 19.29
CA THR A 315 6.26 16.91 19.07
C THR A 315 6.56 17.14 17.58
N PRO A 316 7.48 18.08 17.23
CA PRO A 316 7.96 18.23 15.86
C PRO A 316 8.56 16.94 15.27
N ALA A 317 9.08 16.05 16.13
CA ALA A 317 9.58 14.75 15.72
C ALA A 317 8.45 13.86 15.18
N ALA A 318 7.30 13.81 15.85
CA ALA A 318 6.13 13.05 15.38
C ALA A 318 5.67 13.53 13.99
N ASP A 319 5.53 14.85 13.80
CA ASP A 319 5.11 15.41 12.51
C ASP A 319 6.08 15.13 11.38
N ARG A 320 7.40 15.24 11.64
CA ARG A 320 8.42 14.86 10.64
C ARG A 320 8.29 13.39 10.23
N ARG A 321 8.06 12.49 11.19
CA ARG A 321 7.93 11.05 10.92
C ARG A 321 6.63 10.71 10.19
N VAL A 322 5.52 11.38 10.50
CA VAL A 322 4.29 11.26 9.70
C VAL A 322 4.55 11.69 8.24
N GLY A 323 5.20 12.83 8.04
CA GLY A 323 5.57 13.29 6.69
C GLY A 323 6.48 12.32 5.94
N TYR A 324 7.39 11.66 6.68
CA TYR A 324 8.28 10.65 6.14
C TYR A 324 7.52 9.38 5.71
N LEU A 325 6.66 8.83 6.57
CA LEU A 325 5.87 7.62 6.26
C LEU A 325 4.96 7.79 5.04
N THR A 326 4.47 9.01 4.79
CA THR A 326 3.60 9.26 3.63
C THR A 326 4.35 9.75 2.39
N LYS A 327 5.66 10.02 2.48
CA LYS A 327 6.52 10.44 1.34
C LYS A 327 6.46 9.40 0.21
N TYR A 328 6.49 8.11 0.55
CA TYR A 328 6.59 7.00 -0.41
C TYR A 328 5.28 6.53 -1.01
N LEU A 329 4.15 7.07 -0.54
CA LEU A 329 2.85 6.81 -1.15
C LEU A 329 2.81 7.24 -2.62
N THR A 330 3.52 8.33 -2.95
CA THR A 330 3.38 9.01 -4.25
C THR A 330 4.52 8.77 -5.23
N LYS A 331 5.62 8.16 -4.78
CA LYS A 331 6.90 8.07 -5.48
C LYS A 331 7.19 6.67 -6.04
N SER A 332 8.02 6.60 -7.10
CA SER A 332 8.52 5.34 -7.65
C SER A 332 9.51 4.63 -6.75
N ILE A 333 9.57 3.30 -6.84
CA ILE A 333 10.62 2.49 -6.18
C ILE A 333 11.93 2.67 -6.94
N ALA A 334 11.84 2.73 -8.26
CA ALA A 334 12.98 2.87 -9.15
C ALA A 334 13.57 4.28 -9.23
N GLU A 335 12.93 5.29 -8.66
CA GLU A 335 13.42 6.68 -8.70
C GLU A 335 14.18 7.02 -7.40
N PRO A 336 15.44 7.48 -7.48
CA PRO A 336 16.16 7.97 -6.32
C PRO A 336 15.53 9.28 -5.82
N LEU A 337 15.40 9.40 -4.50
CA LEU A 337 14.60 10.47 -3.86
C LEU A 337 15.40 11.61 -3.27
N ASP A 338 16.70 11.44 -3.14
CA ASP A 338 17.59 12.39 -2.48
C ASP A 338 18.64 12.98 -3.45
N ILE A 339 18.36 12.90 -4.76
CA ILE A 339 19.07 13.71 -5.74
C ILE A 339 18.22 14.96 -5.93
N ASP A 340 18.78 16.13 -5.62
CA ASP A 340 18.13 17.45 -5.80
C ASP A 340 17.63 17.70 -7.24
N ASP A 341 18.00 16.81 -8.19
CA ASP A 341 17.48 16.72 -9.55
C ASP A 341 17.11 15.26 -9.91
N PRO A 342 15.82 14.91 -10.00
CA PRO A 342 15.34 13.60 -10.44
C PRO A 342 15.82 13.19 -11.85
N ASN A 343 16.24 14.15 -12.68
CA ASN A 343 16.80 13.90 -14.02
C ASN A 343 18.30 13.58 -13.99
N ARG A 344 18.94 13.62 -12.82
CA ARG A 344 20.38 13.40 -12.65
C ARG A 344 20.69 12.03 -12.04
N ILE A 345 20.00 10.99 -12.49
CA ILE A 345 20.36 9.59 -12.18
C ILE A 345 21.60 9.21 -13.01
N SER A 346 22.69 8.79 -12.37
CA SER A 346 23.88 8.38 -13.12
C SER A 346 23.60 7.20 -14.06
N ALA A 347 24.39 7.05 -15.12
CA ALA A 347 24.27 5.90 -16.01
C ALA A 347 24.49 4.58 -15.25
N ALA A 348 25.41 4.56 -14.29
CA ALA A 348 25.68 3.39 -13.45
C ALA A 348 24.49 3.03 -12.55
N ARG A 349 23.80 4.04 -12.01
CA ARG A 349 22.58 3.84 -11.22
C ARG A 349 21.42 3.31 -12.05
N ARG A 350 21.23 3.82 -13.27
CA ARG A 350 20.24 3.27 -14.21
C ARG A 350 20.56 1.82 -14.56
N ALA A 351 21.81 1.50 -14.87
CA ALA A 351 22.24 0.13 -15.14
C ALA A 351 22.01 -0.82 -13.93
N HIS A 352 22.23 -0.35 -12.71
CA HIS A 352 21.92 -1.12 -11.49
C HIS A 352 20.41 -1.41 -11.37
N ILE A 353 19.56 -0.41 -11.59
CA ILE A 353 18.10 -0.58 -11.61
C ILE A 353 17.67 -1.56 -12.69
N ASP A 354 18.20 -1.41 -13.91
CA ASP A 354 17.87 -2.26 -15.05
C ASP A 354 18.32 -3.70 -14.82
N ARG A 355 19.49 -3.92 -14.20
CA ARG A 355 19.97 -5.25 -13.84
C ARG A 355 19.08 -5.93 -12.81
N LEU A 356 18.62 -5.21 -11.79
CA LEU A 356 17.67 -5.75 -10.81
C LEU A 356 16.30 -6.03 -11.45
N ALA A 357 15.81 -5.12 -12.30
CA ALA A 357 14.57 -5.30 -13.03
C ALA A 357 14.61 -6.53 -13.95
N GLU A 358 15.75 -6.79 -14.59
CA GLU A 358 15.95 -7.98 -15.42
C GLU A 358 15.91 -9.27 -14.61
N GLU A 359 16.53 -9.34 -13.43
CA GLU A 359 16.38 -10.51 -12.54
C GLU A 359 14.93 -10.70 -12.10
N VAL A 360 14.28 -9.62 -11.66
CA VAL A 360 12.88 -9.61 -11.24
C VAL A 360 11.96 -10.10 -12.36
N ARG A 361 12.25 -9.77 -13.61
CA ARG A 361 11.43 -10.16 -14.77
C ARG A 361 11.24 -11.68 -14.87
N TRP A 362 12.24 -12.46 -14.50
CA TRP A 362 12.30 -13.90 -14.79
C TRP A 362 12.04 -14.82 -13.59
N LEU A 363 12.20 -14.32 -12.37
CA LEU A 363 11.91 -15.08 -11.15
C LEU A 363 10.39 -15.17 -10.92
N PRO A 364 9.84 -16.27 -10.37
CA PRO A 364 8.41 -16.34 -10.08
C PRO A 364 8.07 -15.48 -8.86
N CYS A 365 7.00 -14.67 -8.95
CA CYS A 365 6.54 -13.84 -7.82
C CYS A 365 5.48 -14.53 -6.95
N SER A 366 4.78 -15.53 -7.50
CA SER A 366 3.60 -16.21 -6.94
C SER A 366 3.43 -17.62 -7.50
N PRO A 367 2.61 -18.49 -6.88
CA PRO A 367 2.20 -19.78 -7.48
C PRO A 367 1.56 -19.64 -8.86
N THR A 368 0.85 -18.54 -9.11
CA THR A 368 0.14 -18.24 -10.35
C THR A 368 1.02 -17.56 -11.42
N CYS A 369 2.31 -17.36 -11.13
CA CYS A 369 3.20 -16.58 -11.99
C CYS A 369 3.57 -17.34 -13.27
N ALA A 370 3.37 -16.71 -14.43
CA ALA A 370 3.75 -17.28 -15.74
C ALA A 370 5.24 -17.71 -15.85
N ASN A 371 6.11 -17.18 -14.99
CA ASN A 371 7.52 -17.56 -14.96
C ASN A 371 7.75 -19.02 -14.55
N TRP A 372 6.79 -19.73 -13.96
CA TRP A 372 6.92 -21.17 -13.73
C TRP A 372 7.18 -21.97 -15.01
N LEU A 373 6.65 -21.50 -16.16
CA LEU A 373 6.91 -22.10 -17.46
C LEU A 373 8.40 -22.04 -17.85
N ARG A 374 9.17 -21.08 -17.32
CA ARG A 374 10.63 -21.03 -17.49
C ARG A 374 11.33 -22.20 -16.79
N TYR A 375 10.72 -22.72 -15.73
CA TYR A 375 11.28 -23.74 -14.84
C TYR A 375 10.66 -25.13 -15.08
N GLY A 376 9.90 -25.31 -16.16
CA GLY A 376 9.31 -26.60 -16.50
C GLY A 376 8.10 -26.97 -15.66
N THR A 377 7.41 -26.00 -15.06
CA THR A 377 6.22 -26.23 -14.24
C THR A 377 5.08 -25.35 -14.72
N GLN A 378 3.86 -25.88 -14.75
CA GLN A 378 2.69 -25.05 -15.02
C GLN A 378 2.35 -24.22 -13.78
N PRO A 379 2.05 -22.91 -13.93
CA PRO A 379 1.59 -22.10 -12.82
C PRO A 379 0.25 -22.61 -12.27
N LYS A 380 -0.02 -22.37 -10.99
CA LYS A 380 -1.35 -22.61 -10.40
C LYS A 380 -2.39 -21.83 -11.22
N ASN A 381 -3.47 -22.50 -11.63
CA ASN A 381 -4.51 -21.92 -12.49
C ASN A 381 -3.96 -21.41 -13.84
N ALA A 382 -3.11 -22.20 -14.51
CA ALA A 382 -2.57 -21.91 -15.84
C ALA A 382 -3.69 -21.59 -16.84
N LYS A 383 -3.44 -20.63 -17.73
CA LYS A 383 -4.37 -20.20 -18.78
C LYS A 383 -3.62 -20.01 -20.10
N PRO A 384 -4.30 -20.13 -21.25
CA PRO A 384 -3.69 -19.82 -22.54
C PRO A 384 -3.09 -18.41 -22.56
N GLY A 385 -1.95 -18.25 -23.23
CA GLY A 385 -1.29 -16.95 -23.43
C GLY A 385 -0.40 -16.46 -22.28
N MET A 386 -0.21 -17.25 -21.21
CA MET A 386 0.87 -17.01 -20.26
C MET A 386 2.23 -17.29 -20.91
N GLU A 387 3.19 -16.38 -20.72
CA GLU A 387 4.55 -16.48 -21.25
C GLU A 387 5.58 -16.12 -20.18
N PRO A 388 6.72 -16.85 -20.10
CA PRO A 388 7.87 -16.45 -19.30
C PRO A 388 8.28 -14.99 -19.57
N GLY A 389 8.51 -14.24 -18.50
CA GLY A 389 8.94 -12.84 -18.54
C GLY A 389 7.82 -11.84 -18.84
N ARG A 390 6.55 -12.27 -18.90
CA ARG A 390 5.37 -11.42 -19.17
C ARG A 390 4.27 -11.53 -18.11
N CYS A 391 4.60 -11.92 -16.88
CA CYS A 391 3.63 -11.91 -15.79
C CYS A 391 3.11 -10.47 -15.54
N THR A 392 1.80 -10.32 -15.38
CA THR A 392 1.11 -9.02 -15.23
C THR A 392 1.15 -8.48 -13.79
N SER A 393 1.73 -9.22 -12.85
CA SER A 393 1.90 -8.77 -11.48
C SER A 393 2.78 -7.53 -11.41
N LYS A 394 2.37 -6.55 -10.60
CA LYS A 394 3.14 -5.33 -10.36
C LYS A 394 4.54 -5.61 -9.81
N ALA A 395 4.79 -6.77 -9.21
CA ALA A 395 6.13 -7.16 -8.78
C ALA A 395 7.14 -7.13 -9.94
N HIS A 396 6.70 -7.45 -11.17
CA HIS A 396 7.53 -7.44 -12.38
C HIS A 396 7.64 -6.08 -13.06
N ASP A 397 6.87 -5.07 -12.60
CA ASP A 397 7.01 -3.73 -13.13
C ASP A 397 8.36 -3.14 -12.73
N ARG A 398 9.06 -2.52 -13.69
CA ARG A 398 10.31 -1.80 -13.44
C ARG A 398 10.16 -0.73 -12.36
N ASP A 399 8.98 -0.12 -12.24
CA ASP A 399 8.67 0.88 -11.21
C ASP A 399 8.60 0.33 -9.79
N HIS A 400 8.47 -1.00 -9.65
CA HIS A 400 8.23 -1.70 -8.40
C HIS A 400 9.39 -2.64 -7.99
N LEU A 401 10.23 -3.09 -8.92
CA LEU A 401 11.49 -3.82 -8.64
C LEU A 401 11.30 -4.99 -7.64
N GLY A 402 10.31 -5.85 -7.90
CA GLY A 402 10.00 -7.01 -7.07
C GLY A 402 9.01 -6.73 -5.95
N LEU A 403 8.91 -5.50 -5.44
CA LEU A 403 7.95 -5.19 -4.39
C LEU A 403 6.51 -5.18 -4.95
N GLY A 404 5.57 -5.75 -4.21
CA GLY A 404 4.15 -5.64 -4.55
C GLY A 404 3.69 -4.18 -4.65
N GLY A 405 2.60 -3.92 -5.37
CA GLY A 405 2.10 -2.56 -5.61
C GLY A 405 1.64 -1.78 -4.36
N ARG A 406 1.66 -2.39 -3.17
CA ARG A 406 1.25 -1.75 -1.92
C ARG A 406 2.45 -1.21 -1.16
N ARG A 407 2.46 0.11 -0.94
CA ARG A 407 3.58 0.86 -0.34
C ARG A 407 3.32 1.33 1.08
N VAL A 408 2.05 1.48 1.45
CA VAL A 408 1.62 1.90 2.79
C VAL A 408 0.82 0.77 3.40
N LEU A 409 1.25 0.32 4.58
CA LEU A 409 0.67 -0.75 5.35
C LEU A 409 0.08 -0.14 6.61
N VAL A 410 -1.20 -0.34 6.85
CA VAL A 410 -1.89 0.20 8.02
C VAL A 410 -2.64 -0.95 8.66
N SER A 411 -2.46 -1.14 9.96
CA SER A 411 -3.20 -2.15 10.70
C SER A 411 -4.68 -1.78 10.77
N ARG A 412 -5.59 -2.77 10.74
CA ARG A 412 -7.04 -2.49 10.65
C ARG A 412 -7.55 -1.65 11.83
N LYS A 413 -7.06 -1.94 13.05
CA LYS A 413 -7.44 -1.23 14.28
C LYS A 413 -6.56 0.00 14.55
N TRP A 414 -5.94 0.57 13.51
CA TRP A 414 -5.16 1.81 13.64
C TRP A 414 -6.03 3.01 13.99
N THR A 415 -7.18 3.22 13.35
CA THR A 415 -8.13 4.25 13.79
C THR A 415 -9.53 3.72 14.02
N GLY A 416 -9.80 2.45 13.66
CA GLY A 416 -11.15 1.92 13.53
C GLY A 416 -11.93 2.44 12.31
N LYS A 417 -11.36 3.43 11.60
CA LYS A 417 -11.94 4.10 10.42
C LYS A 417 -11.32 3.66 9.11
N THR A 418 -12.17 3.49 8.10
CA THR A 418 -11.84 3.35 6.68
C THR A 418 -11.35 4.67 6.07
N LEU A 419 -10.69 4.60 4.91
CA LEU A 419 -10.32 5.81 4.17
C LEU A 419 -11.51 6.66 3.72
N THR A 420 -12.69 6.05 3.55
CA THR A 420 -13.90 6.77 3.18
C THR A 420 -14.39 7.63 4.34
N GLU A 421 -14.39 7.09 5.56
CA GLU A 421 -14.71 7.85 6.78
C GLU A 421 -13.71 8.98 7.01
N HIS A 422 -12.40 8.72 6.86
CA HIS A 422 -11.38 9.78 6.91
C HIS A 422 -11.64 10.90 5.89
N ARG A 423 -12.16 10.59 4.69
CA ARG A 423 -12.56 11.63 3.71
C ARG A 423 -13.82 12.36 4.17
N ALA A 424 -14.78 11.66 4.75
CA ALA A 424 -16.01 12.25 5.29
C ALA A 424 -15.71 13.24 6.42
N ASP A 425 -14.84 12.87 7.37
CA ASP A 425 -14.40 13.74 8.48
C ASP A 425 -13.77 15.04 7.94
N ARG A 426 -12.89 14.92 6.95
CA ARG A 426 -12.28 16.09 6.29
C ARG A 426 -13.32 16.98 5.61
N ALA A 427 -14.31 16.37 4.95
CA ALA A 427 -15.38 17.11 4.30
C ALA A 427 -16.30 17.79 5.33
N ALA A 428 -16.56 17.14 6.47
CA ALA A 428 -17.36 17.70 7.56
C ALA A 428 -16.71 18.95 8.16
N VAL A 429 -15.39 18.96 8.39
CA VAL A 429 -14.67 20.15 8.85
C VAL A 429 -14.81 21.31 7.85
N VAL A 430 -14.66 21.04 6.55
CA VAL A 430 -14.84 22.07 5.52
C VAL A 430 -16.28 22.58 5.48
N ARG A 431 -17.27 21.68 5.58
CA ARG A 431 -18.69 22.03 5.65
C ARG A 431 -19.02 22.92 6.85
N ALA A 432 -18.49 22.60 8.03
CA ALA A 432 -18.71 23.40 9.23
C ALA A 432 -18.21 24.83 9.07
N VAL A 433 -16.97 25.00 8.57
CA VAL A 433 -16.37 26.32 8.34
C VAL A 433 -17.16 27.13 7.30
N LEU A 434 -17.64 26.49 6.23
CA LEU A 434 -18.46 27.17 5.22
C LEU A 434 -19.84 27.58 5.78
N ALA A 435 -20.48 26.69 6.53
CA ALA A 435 -21.79 26.95 7.13
C ALA A 435 -21.72 28.10 8.15
N GLU A 436 -20.67 28.17 8.96
CA GLU A 436 -20.44 29.27 9.91
C GLU A 436 -20.28 30.63 9.20
N ALA A 437 -19.70 30.63 8.00
CA ALA A 437 -19.61 31.82 7.15
C ALA A 437 -20.90 32.11 6.34
N GLY A 438 -21.97 31.35 6.55
CA GLY A 438 -23.23 31.47 5.80
C GLY A 438 -23.12 31.03 4.34
N ILE A 439 -22.07 30.27 3.98
CA ILE A 439 -21.87 29.75 2.64
C ILE A 439 -22.46 28.34 2.59
N GLU A 440 -23.58 28.18 1.88
CA GLU A 440 -24.10 26.87 1.55
C GLU A 440 -23.17 26.20 0.52
N MET A 441 -22.62 25.05 0.89
CA MET A 441 -21.75 24.29 0.01
C MET A 441 -22.61 23.55 -1.03
N ASP A 442 -22.15 23.47 -2.28
CA ASP A 442 -22.79 22.62 -3.31
C ASP A 442 -23.01 21.22 -2.71
N ASP A 443 -24.27 20.78 -2.59
CA ASP A 443 -24.62 19.51 -1.94
C ASP A 443 -23.90 18.35 -2.66
N HIS A 444 -22.97 17.70 -1.96
CA HIS A 444 -22.21 16.58 -2.50
C HIS A 444 -23.11 15.35 -2.77
N ASP A 445 -24.27 15.27 -2.11
CA ASP A 445 -25.26 14.22 -2.31
C ASP A 445 -26.31 14.59 -3.38
N GLN A 446 -26.21 15.78 -3.99
CA GLN A 446 -27.14 16.23 -5.04
C GLN A 446 -27.21 15.26 -6.23
N LEU A 447 -26.14 14.51 -6.49
CA LEU A 447 -26.09 13.46 -7.52
C LEU A 447 -25.76 12.08 -6.92
N SER A 448 -26.20 11.82 -5.68
CA SER A 448 -25.91 10.57 -4.99
C SER A 448 -26.37 9.35 -5.79
N ALA A 449 -25.52 8.33 -5.87
CA ALA A 449 -25.86 7.05 -6.49
C ALA A 449 -26.96 6.29 -5.72
N THR A 450 -27.20 6.63 -4.46
CA THR A 450 -28.26 6.05 -3.64
C THR A 450 -29.55 6.89 -3.62
N ALA A 451 -29.57 8.05 -4.30
CA ALA A 451 -30.78 8.85 -4.41
C ALA A 451 -31.83 8.10 -5.23
N THR A 452 -33.03 7.97 -4.70
CA THR A 452 -34.16 7.32 -5.37
C THR A 452 -35.13 8.33 -5.95
N ALA A 453 -35.63 8.06 -7.15
CA ALA A 453 -36.77 8.75 -7.73
C ALA A 453 -38.08 8.31 -7.02
N PRO A 454 -39.21 9.01 -7.22
CA PRO A 454 -40.49 8.67 -6.60
C PRO A 454 -40.98 7.24 -6.89
N ASP A 455 -40.49 6.61 -7.95
CA ASP A 455 -40.78 5.23 -8.33
C ASP A 455 -39.90 4.17 -7.62
N GLY A 456 -39.05 4.60 -6.68
CA GLY A 456 -38.13 3.74 -5.93
C GLY A 456 -36.87 3.32 -6.70
N LYS A 457 -36.70 3.76 -7.96
CA LYS A 457 -35.49 3.46 -8.76
C LYS A 457 -34.42 4.53 -8.57
N ALA A 458 -33.19 4.26 -9.01
CA ALA A 458 -32.10 5.22 -8.96
C ALA A 458 -32.47 6.51 -9.73
N ARG A 459 -32.37 7.66 -9.06
CA ARG A 459 -32.62 8.97 -9.65
C ARG A 459 -31.51 9.37 -10.62
N TYR A 460 -30.26 9.02 -10.31
CA TYR A 460 -29.09 9.42 -11.11
C TYR A 460 -28.41 8.21 -11.72
N ILE A 461 -28.39 8.14 -13.05
CA ILE A 461 -27.68 7.10 -13.80
C ILE A 461 -26.34 7.67 -14.26
N TRP A 462 -25.26 7.01 -13.85
CA TRP A 462 -23.88 7.39 -14.16
C TRP A 462 -23.32 6.52 -15.27
N THR A 463 -22.97 7.14 -16.40
CA THR A 463 -22.37 6.44 -17.56
C THR A 463 -20.99 7.02 -17.87
N PRO A 464 -19.92 6.19 -17.91
CA PRO A 464 -18.59 6.66 -18.29
C PRO A 464 -18.58 7.26 -19.69
N VAL A 465 -17.89 8.39 -19.87
CA VAL A 465 -17.64 8.97 -21.20
C VAL A 465 -16.26 8.51 -21.66
N ARG A 466 -16.21 7.81 -22.79
CA ARG A 466 -14.97 7.22 -23.32
C ARG A 466 -14.29 8.17 -24.32
N PRO A 467 -12.95 8.15 -24.42
CA PRO A 467 -12.26 8.79 -25.52
C PRO A 467 -12.77 8.23 -26.86
N GLY A 468 -13.32 9.09 -27.72
CA GLY A 468 -13.90 8.69 -29.01
C GLY A 468 -15.43 8.69 -29.07
N ASP A 469 -16.14 8.87 -27.94
CA ASP A 469 -17.59 9.12 -28.02
C ASP A 469 -17.86 10.43 -28.79
N PRO A 470 -18.88 10.50 -29.67
CA PRO A 470 -19.13 11.67 -30.51
C PRO A 470 -19.25 12.99 -29.74
N ASP A 471 -19.83 12.94 -28.54
CA ASP A 471 -20.04 14.10 -27.67
C ASP A 471 -19.04 14.17 -26.50
N ALA A 472 -17.92 13.43 -26.57
CA ALA A 472 -16.91 13.45 -25.52
C ALA A 472 -16.26 14.85 -25.45
N PRO A 473 -16.30 15.52 -24.28
CA PRO A 473 -15.55 16.76 -24.11
C PRO A 473 -14.05 16.57 -24.34
N SER A 474 -13.39 17.60 -24.85
CA SER A 474 -11.94 17.58 -25.02
C SER A 474 -11.19 17.51 -23.69
N TYR A 475 -9.94 17.03 -23.73
CA TYR A 475 -9.05 17.05 -22.56
C TYR A 475 -8.91 18.46 -21.96
N VAL A 476 -8.75 19.47 -22.82
CA VAL A 476 -8.64 20.88 -22.42
C VAL A 476 -9.89 21.32 -21.66
N TRP A 477 -11.09 20.96 -22.14
CA TRP A 477 -12.36 21.26 -21.46
C TRP A 477 -12.41 20.60 -20.08
N ALA A 478 -12.06 19.31 -19.99
CA ALA A 478 -12.15 18.54 -18.76
C ALA A 478 -11.24 19.09 -17.66
N VAL A 479 -10.00 19.42 -18.01
CA VAL A 479 -9.03 20.00 -17.07
C VAL A 479 -9.42 21.45 -16.73
N ALA A 480 -9.89 22.25 -17.69
CA ALA A 480 -10.36 23.61 -17.41
C ALA A 480 -11.55 23.64 -16.43
N LYS A 481 -12.50 22.70 -16.57
CA LYS A 481 -13.60 22.52 -15.59
C LYS A 481 -13.07 22.15 -14.21
N SER A 482 -12.09 21.25 -14.13
CA SER A 482 -11.43 20.88 -12.87
C SER A 482 -10.71 22.07 -12.22
N ILE A 483 -10.05 22.93 -13.01
CA ILE A 483 -9.41 24.18 -12.54
C ILE A 483 -10.46 25.14 -11.98
N ALA A 484 -11.52 25.40 -12.74
CA ALA A 484 -12.58 26.34 -12.34
C ALA A 484 -13.28 25.90 -11.04
N GLN A 485 -13.62 24.61 -10.94
CA GLN A 485 -14.17 24.03 -9.71
C GLN A 485 -13.20 24.18 -8.54
N ARG A 486 -11.90 23.89 -8.74
CA ARG A 486 -10.90 23.97 -7.68
C ARG A 486 -10.69 25.40 -7.18
N ARG A 487 -10.64 26.39 -8.08
CA ARG A 487 -10.52 27.80 -7.72
C ARG A 487 -11.74 28.27 -6.92
N ARG A 488 -12.95 27.99 -7.41
CA ARG A 488 -14.20 28.33 -6.71
C ARG A 488 -14.21 27.81 -5.28
N TRP A 489 -13.94 26.50 -5.10
CA TRP A 489 -13.90 25.90 -3.75
C TRP A 489 -12.82 26.51 -2.86
N ARG A 490 -11.66 26.88 -3.44
CA ARG A 490 -10.58 27.49 -2.67
C ARG A 490 -10.94 28.91 -2.23
N GLU A 491 -11.50 29.71 -3.13
CA GLU A 491 -11.96 31.08 -2.88
C GLU A 491 -13.07 31.08 -1.82
N GLN A 492 -14.07 30.19 -1.94
CA GLN A 492 -15.12 30.02 -0.93
C GLN A 492 -14.55 29.67 0.44
N TYR A 493 -13.64 28.69 0.51
CA TYR A 493 -13.05 28.27 1.78
C TYR A 493 -12.12 29.32 2.39
N ASP A 494 -11.34 30.04 1.59
CA ASP A 494 -10.45 31.09 2.09
C ASP A 494 -11.26 32.32 2.55
N ALA A 495 -12.34 32.69 1.85
CA ALA A 495 -13.28 33.72 2.28
C ALA A 495 -13.98 33.35 3.60
N ALA A 496 -14.43 32.09 3.75
CA ALA A 496 -15.06 31.61 4.97
C ALA A 496 -14.13 31.69 6.19
N LYS A 497 -12.86 31.26 6.05
CA LYS A 497 -11.86 31.39 7.13
C LYS A 497 -11.53 32.83 7.48
N GLN A 498 -11.58 33.76 6.52
CA GLN A 498 -11.37 35.18 6.80
C GLN A 498 -12.55 35.78 7.56
N ALA A 499 -13.79 35.34 7.26
CA ALA A 499 -15.00 35.82 7.90
C ALA A 499 -15.18 35.30 9.34
N THR A 500 -14.74 34.08 9.63
CA THR A 500 -14.94 33.39 10.92
C THR A 500 -13.77 33.56 11.90
N GLY A 501 -12.64 34.14 11.46
CA GLY A 501 -11.39 34.17 12.24
C GLY A 501 -10.69 32.80 12.26
N PRO A 502 -9.52 32.66 12.92
CA PRO A 502 -8.95 31.33 13.13
C PRO A 502 -9.96 30.49 13.93
N PRO A 503 -10.24 29.24 13.55
CA PRO A 503 -11.18 28.40 14.28
C PRO A 503 -10.75 28.34 15.74
N SER A 504 -11.72 28.39 16.66
CA SER A 504 -11.43 28.11 18.07
C SER A 504 -10.72 26.76 18.16
N SER A 505 -9.77 26.63 19.09
CA SER A 505 -9.04 25.39 19.33
C SER A 505 -9.93 24.21 19.75
N ASP A 506 -11.23 24.42 19.90
CA ASP A 506 -12.23 23.45 20.34
C ASP A 506 -12.83 22.59 19.22
N VAL A 507 -12.50 22.83 17.94
CA VAL A 507 -12.83 21.88 16.85
C VAL A 507 -11.60 21.04 16.48
N SER A 508 -11.00 20.43 17.51
CA SER A 508 -10.14 19.27 17.31
C SER A 508 -11.02 18.05 17.03
N ALA A 509 -10.66 17.21 16.06
CA ALA A 509 -11.34 15.94 15.76
C ALA A 509 -11.13 14.86 16.86
N THR A 510 -10.94 15.28 18.11
CA THR A 510 -10.59 14.44 19.27
C THR A 510 -11.34 14.80 20.56
N ASP A 511 -12.48 15.51 20.51
CA ASP A 511 -13.21 15.83 21.74
C ASP A 511 -14.34 14.81 22.04
N PRO A 512 -14.34 14.10 23.19
CA PRO A 512 -15.37 13.14 23.57
C PRO A 512 -16.48 13.75 24.44
N SER A 513 -16.96 14.96 24.12
CA SER A 513 -17.99 15.64 24.92
C SER A 513 -19.38 15.57 24.25
N SER A 514 -20.20 14.60 24.67
CA SER A 514 -21.67 14.72 24.57
C SER A 514 -22.22 15.26 25.89
N PRO A 515 -23.15 16.23 25.89
CA PRO A 515 -23.74 16.77 27.12
C PRO A 515 -25.07 16.07 27.42
N GLU A 516 -25.17 15.32 28.52
CA GLU A 516 -26.43 14.90 29.18
C GLU A 516 -26.05 14.15 30.47
N GLY A 517 -26.55 14.39 31.67
CA GLY A 517 -27.38 15.41 32.27
C GLY A 517 -27.42 15.08 33.77
N THR A 518 -27.12 16.03 34.65
CA THR A 518 -27.20 15.85 36.11
C THR A 518 -28.66 16.01 36.55
N PRO A 519 -29.31 15.01 37.17
CA PRO A 519 -30.63 15.23 37.75
C PRO A 519 -30.50 15.91 39.13
N PRO A 520 -31.41 16.83 39.50
CA PRO A 520 -31.42 17.42 40.82
C PRO A 520 -31.93 16.41 41.87
N CYS A 521 -31.27 16.38 43.01
CA CYS A 521 -31.71 15.66 44.21
C CYS A 521 -32.86 16.44 44.88
N PRO A 522 -33.98 15.81 45.27
CA PRO A 522 -35.01 16.49 46.04
C PRO A 522 -34.68 16.49 47.53
N THR A 523 -35.05 17.59 48.17
CA THR A 523 -35.05 17.84 49.60
C THR A 523 -35.88 16.81 50.38
N THR A 524 -35.26 16.10 51.32
CA THR A 524 -35.63 16.02 52.74
C THR A 524 -34.53 15.38 53.56
#